data_AF-A0A2H1V462-F1
#
_entry.id   AF-A0A2H1V462-F1
#
_cell.length_a   1.000
_cell.length_b   1.000
_cell.length_c   1.000
_cell.angle_alpha   90.00
_cell.angle_beta   90.00
_cell.angle_gamma   90.00
#
_symmetry.space_group_name_H-M   'P 1'
#
loop_
_entity.id
_entity.type
_entity.pdbx_description
1 polymer ?
#
loop_
_entity_poly.entity_id
_entity_poly.type
_entity_poly.pdbx_seq_one_letter_code
_entity_poly.pdbx_strand_id
1 'polypeptide(L)'
;MAKEKFIDPKLENARVYKKALCNVIYSIKPLLFIEYLYGIYRFYFTRGELRLCNRKMKTYSVLTILSFLITVFASIDFPTLVSGTAKSVVVMEEVPVFVVLVQYTTSTITASFLVNSANIGIFNKLAKIDAVLEAESISDYYKRSRMETYGFLFVLVLSHLINIIIELVTAEEITVHALIVLPLYFIQKLEIVAFCKYISMVKRRLALINDHLKVFVQEQEQKKNKTIFSVSKSKPDS
;
A
#
# COMPACT_ATOMS: atom_id res chain seq x y z
N MET A 1 -21.91 38.09 -22.17
CA MET A 1 -21.60 38.25 -20.73
C MET A 1 -21.69 36.89 -20.05
N ALA A 2 -20.56 36.21 -19.87
CA ALA A 2 -20.51 34.96 -19.11
C ALA A 2 -20.61 35.31 -17.62
N LYS A 3 -21.63 34.80 -16.93
CA LYS A 3 -21.72 34.90 -15.47
C LYS A 3 -20.56 34.10 -14.87
N GLU A 4 -19.57 34.79 -14.31
CA GLU A 4 -18.62 34.16 -13.39
C GLU A 4 -19.43 33.52 -12.27
N LYS A 5 -19.49 32.18 -12.28
CA LYS A 5 -20.05 31.43 -11.17
C LYS A 5 -19.09 31.59 -10.01
N PHE A 6 -19.46 32.40 -9.03
CA PHE A 6 -18.79 32.47 -7.74
C PHE A 6 -18.87 31.07 -7.09
N ILE A 7 -17.79 30.31 -7.20
CA ILE A 7 -17.69 28.99 -6.56
C ILE A 7 -17.25 29.23 -5.12
N ASP A 8 -18.00 28.68 -4.17
CA ASP A 8 -17.63 28.71 -2.75
C ASP A 8 -16.22 28.07 -2.57
N PRO A 9 -15.23 28.80 -2.03
CA PRO A 9 -13.88 28.29 -1.81
C PRO A 9 -13.84 26.99 -1.01
N LYS A 10 -14.81 26.77 -0.10
CA LYS A 10 -14.91 25.51 0.65
C LYS A 10 -15.27 24.33 -0.26
N LEU A 11 -16.15 24.56 -1.23
CA LEU A 11 -16.59 23.56 -2.18
C LEU A 11 -15.49 23.20 -3.19
N GLU A 12 -14.64 24.16 -3.53
CA GLU A 12 -13.47 23.95 -4.38
C GLU A 12 -12.40 23.13 -3.65
N ASN A 13 -12.03 23.51 -2.43
CA ASN A 13 -11.07 22.77 -1.60
C ASN A 13 -11.50 21.33 -1.37
N ALA A 14 -12.80 21.09 -1.12
CA ALA A 14 -13.35 19.74 -0.98
C ALA A 14 -13.21 18.92 -2.27
N ARG A 15 -13.37 19.55 -3.44
CA ARG A 15 -13.19 18.89 -4.75
C ARG A 15 -11.73 18.54 -5.01
N VAL A 16 -10.80 19.45 -4.75
CA VAL A 16 -9.35 19.22 -4.90
C VAL A 16 -8.91 18.06 -4.00
N TYR A 17 -9.30 18.08 -2.73
CA TYR A 17 -9.02 17.01 -1.79
C TYR A 17 -9.57 15.66 -2.25
N LYS A 18 -10.83 15.61 -2.70
CA LYS A 18 -11.46 14.38 -3.18
C LYS A 18 -10.73 13.82 -4.40
N LYS A 19 -10.31 14.68 -5.33
CA LYS A 19 -9.52 14.28 -6.51
C LYS A 19 -8.16 13.72 -6.09
N ALA A 20 -7.47 14.37 -5.15
CA ALA A 20 -6.20 13.89 -4.60
C ALA A 20 -6.37 12.51 -3.97
N LEU A 21 -7.37 12.32 -3.10
CA LEU A 21 -7.65 11.04 -2.47
C LEU A 21 -7.94 9.92 -3.50
N CYS A 22 -8.77 10.20 -4.51
CA CYS A 22 -9.02 9.27 -5.61
C CYS A 22 -7.72 8.85 -6.29
N ASN A 23 -6.81 9.79 -6.56
CA ASN A 23 -5.56 9.50 -7.24
C ASN A 23 -4.58 8.69 -6.37
N VAL A 24 -4.50 9.01 -5.07
CA VAL A 24 -3.71 8.21 -4.11
C VAL A 24 -4.17 6.77 -4.12
N ILE A 25 -5.48 6.52 -3.95
CA ILE A 25 -6.04 5.17 -3.94
C ILE A 25 -5.91 4.49 -5.30
N TYR A 26 -6.08 5.23 -6.40
CA TYR A 26 -5.90 4.73 -7.75
C TYR A 26 -4.50 4.12 -7.97
N SER A 27 -3.45 4.71 -7.39
CA SER A 27 -2.08 4.21 -7.53
C SER A 27 -1.83 2.85 -6.87
N ILE A 28 -2.58 2.50 -5.83
CA ILE A 28 -2.47 1.24 -5.08
C ILE A 28 -3.65 0.29 -5.30
N LYS A 29 -4.66 0.70 -6.09
CA LYS A 29 -5.87 -0.09 -6.32
C LYS A 29 -5.60 -1.54 -6.77
N PRO A 30 -4.64 -1.81 -7.68
CA PRO A 30 -4.35 -3.19 -8.08
C PRO A 30 -3.89 -4.06 -6.90
N LEU A 31 -3.06 -3.49 -6.02
CA LEU A 31 -2.57 -4.17 -4.82
C LEU A 31 -3.72 -4.45 -3.83
N LEU A 32 -4.55 -3.43 -3.54
CA LEU A 32 -5.72 -3.58 -2.66
C LEU A 32 -6.69 -4.63 -3.19
N PHE A 33 -6.87 -4.71 -4.51
CA PHE A 33 -7.74 -5.72 -5.12
C PHE A 33 -7.28 -7.14 -4.78
N ILE A 34 -5.98 -7.41 -4.87
CA ILE A 34 -5.43 -8.74 -4.54
C ILE A 34 -5.51 -8.99 -3.03
N GLU A 35 -5.17 -8.02 -2.18
CA GLU A 35 -5.33 -8.15 -0.72
C GLU A 35 -6.77 -8.52 -0.33
N TYR A 36 -7.75 -7.91 -0.99
CA TYR A 36 -9.17 -8.15 -0.72
C TYR A 36 -9.64 -9.55 -1.13
N LEU A 37 -9.01 -10.17 -2.13
CA LEU A 37 -9.29 -11.58 -2.50
C LEU A 37 -8.84 -12.55 -1.39
N TYR A 38 -7.79 -12.20 -0.66
CA TYR A 38 -7.28 -12.98 0.47
C TYR A 38 -7.83 -12.53 1.82
N GLY A 39 -8.88 -11.71 1.82
CA GLY A 39 -9.57 -11.29 3.04
C GLY A 39 -8.83 -10.23 3.87
N ILE A 40 -7.77 -9.62 3.34
CA ILE A 40 -7.01 -8.55 4.01
C ILE A 40 -7.66 -7.20 3.66
N TYR A 41 -8.49 -6.66 4.55
CA TYR A 41 -9.23 -5.43 4.29
C TYR A 41 -8.73 -4.24 5.12
N ARG A 42 -7.91 -3.38 4.52
CA ARG A 42 -7.36 -2.19 5.23
C ARG A 42 -8.38 -1.07 5.46
N PHE A 43 -9.34 -0.93 4.55
CA PHE A 43 -10.43 0.07 4.52
C PHE A 43 -11.41 -0.31 3.40
N TYR A 44 -12.47 0.47 3.20
CA TYR A 44 -13.38 0.36 2.06
C TYR A 44 -13.48 1.70 1.33
N PHE A 45 -13.19 1.73 0.02
CA PHE A 45 -13.25 2.96 -0.78
C PHE A 45 -14.53 3.01 -1.61
N THR A 46 -15.40 3.99 -1.35
CA THR A 46 -16.65 4.17 -2.11
C THR A 46 -16.96 5.64 -2.31
N ARG A 47 -17.45 6.00 -3.49
CA ARG A 47 -17.87 7.38 -3.84
C ARG A 47 -16.82 8.48 -3.56
N GLY A 48 -15.53 8.12 -3.60
CA GLY A 48 -14.41 9.04 -3.34
C GLY A 48 -14.12 9.26 -1.85
N GLU A 49 -14.63 8.41 -0.97
CA GLU A 49 -14.40 8.46 0.48
C GLU A 49 -13.85 7.12 0.97
N LEU A 50 -12.98 7.19 1.96
CA LEU A 50 -12.50 6.04 2.72
C LEU A 50 -13.42 5.78 3.91
N ARG A 51 -13.90 4.55 4.04
CA ARG A 51 -14.81 4.10 5.09
C ARG A 51 -14.25 2.89 5.80
N LEU A 52 -14.72 2.68 7.02
CA LEU A 52 -14.43 1.47 7.78
C LEU A 52 -14.96 0.23 7.05
N CYS A 53 -14.29 -0.89 7.23
CA CYS A 53 -14.75 -2.17 6.71
C CYS A 53 -16.13 -2.53 7.25
N ASN A 54 -17.04 -2.86 6.33
CA ASN A 54 -18.39 -3.28 6.70
C ASN A 54 -18.38 -4.68 7.33
N ARG A 55 -19.50 -5.08 7.96
CA ARG A 55 -19.62 -6.40 8.60
C ARG A 55 -19.39 -7.54 7.62
N LYS A 56 -19.86 -7.44 6.37
CA LYS A 56 -19.71 -8.49 5.35
C LYS A 56 -18.24 -8.78 5.02
N MET A 57 -17.43 -7.74 4.86
CA MET A 57 -15.98 -7.86 4.61
C MET A 57 -15.27 -8.48 5.82
N LYS A 58 -15.64 -8.08 7.04
CA LYS A 58 -15.11 -8.68 8.27
C LYS A 58 -15.47 -10.17 8.38
N THR A 59 -16.71 -10.54 8.07
CA THR A 59 -17.14 -11.94 8.05
C THR A 59 -16.36 -12.73 7.01
N TYR A 60 -16.20 -12.21 5.79
CA TYR A 60 -15.39 -12.86 4.76
C TYR A 60 -13.95 -13.08 5.23
N SER A 61 -13.32 -12.05 5.82
CA SER A 61 -11.97 -12.12 6.38
C SER A 61 -11.82 -13.25 7.41
N VAL A 62 -12.78 -13.40 8.32
CA VAL A 62 -12.79 -14.49 9.32
C VAL A 62 -12.96 -15.85 8.65
N LEU A 63 -13.86 -15.97 7.67
CA LEU A 63 -14.06 -17.22 6.94
C LEU A 63 -12.80 -17.64 6.19
N THR A 64 -12.09 -16.69 5.56
CA THR A 64 -10.82 -16.97 4.87
C THR A 64 -9.76 -17.47 5.85
N ILE A 65 -9.60 -16.81 7.01
CA ILE A 65 -8.68 -17.27 8.07
C ILE A 65 -9.04 -18.69 8.53
N LEU A 66 -10.32 -18.95 8.84
CA LEU A 66 -10.77 -20.27 9.29
C LEU A 66 -10.53 -21.33 8.23
N SER A 67 -10.75 -21.01 6.95
CA SER A 67 -10.47 -21.95 5.87
C SER A 67 -8.98 -22.33 5.81
N PHE A 68 -8.07 -21.35 5.89
CA PHE A 68 -6.63 -21.63 5.92
C PHE A 68 -6.22 -22.43 7.16
N LEU A 69 -6.72 -22.07 8.34
CA LEU A 69 -6.44 -22.81 9.58
C LEU A 69 -6.92 -24.27 9.46
N ILE A 70 -8.19 -24.49 9.13
CA ILE A 70 -8.77 -25.84 9.03
C ILE A 70 -7.98 -26.67 8.02
N THR A 71 -7.62 -26.10 6.88
CA THR A 71 -6.97 -26.88 5.82
C THR A 71 -5.51 -27.20 6.16
N VAL A 72 -4.77 -26.27 6.80
CA VAL A 72 -3.42 -26.55 7.31
C VAL A 72 -3.47 -27.61 8.41
N PHE A 73 -4.33 -27.46 9.42
CA PHE A 73 -4.45 -28.43 10.51
C PHE A 73 -4.93 -29.81 10.02
N ALA A 74 -5.82 -29.88 9.03
CA ALA A 74 -6.26 -31.14 8.45
C ALA A 74 -5.19 -31.82 7.59
N SER A 75 -4.22 -31.06 7.08
CA SER A 75 -3.13 -31.59 6.25
C SER A 75 -1.96 -32.14 7.08
N ILE A 76 -1.93 -31.86 8.38
CA ILE A 76 -0.87 -32.32 9.29
C ILE A 76 -1.25 -33.66 9.89
N ASP A 77 -0.37 -34.64 9.75
CA ASP A 77 -0.50 -35.95 10.41
C ASP A 77 -0.08 -35.84 11.89
N PHE A 78 -0.96 -35.27 12.70
CA PHE A 78 -0.77 -35.11 14.15
C PHE A 78 -0.40 -36.42 14.89
N PRO A 79 -1.01 -37.58 14.57
CA PRO A 79 -0.63 -38.86 15.17
C PRO A 79 0.86 -39.18 15.06
N THR A 80 1.46 -39.05 13.87
CA THR A 80 2.90 -39.33 13.66
C THR A 80 3.81 -38.25 14.24
N LEU A 81 3.34 -37.00 14.30
CA LEU A 81 4.05 -35.89 14.93
C LEU A 81 4.17 -36.06 16.46
N VAL A 82 3.07 -36.48 17.11
CA VAL A 82 2.99 -36.61 18.58
C VAL A 82 3.63 -37.91 19.09
N SER A 83 3.60 -38.99 18.31
CA SER A 83 4.25 -40.26 18.65
C SER A 83 5.78 -40.22 18.56
N GLY A 84 6.38 -39.11 18.10
CA GLY A 84 7.82 -38.94 17.96
C GLY A 84 8.46 -39.83 16.88
N THR A 85 7.64 -40.51 16.06
CA THR A 85 8.07 -41.32 14.92
C THR A 85 8.32 -40.49 13.66
N ALA A 86 7.88 -39.22 13.66
CA ALA A 86 8.23 -38.27 12.62
C ALA A 86 9.74 -38.02 12.60
N LYS A 87 10.38 -38.18 11.43
CA LYS A 87 11.78 -37.79 11.24
C LYS A 87 11.91 -36.29 11.52
N SER A 88 12.94 -35.88 12.26
CA SER A 88 13.20 -34.46 12.59
C SER A 88 13.16 -33.51 11.39
N VAL A 89 13.46 -34.00 10.18
CA VAL A 89 13.41 -33.25 8.92
C VAL A 89 11.97 -32.83 8.57
N VAL A 90 10.99 -33.73 8.74
CA VAL A 90 9.57 -33.48 8.44
C VAL A 90 9.00 -32.39 9.36
N VAL A 91 9.36 -32.42 10.64
CA VAL A 91 8.93 -31.39 11.61
C VAL A 91 9.53 -30.02 11.25
N MET A 92 10.75 -29.99 10.72
CA MET A 92 11.46 -28.76 10.39
C MET A 92 10.90 -28.07 9.14
N GLU A 93 10.33 -28.84 8.20
CA GLU A 93 9.68 -28.34 6.98
C GLU A 93 8.33 -27.66 7.25
N GLU A 94 7.63 -28.07 8.31
CA GLU A 94 6.31 -27.51 8.68
C GLU A 94 6.39 -26.17 9.43
N VAL A 95 7.49 -25.93 10.18
CA VAL A 95 7.66 -24.71 10.99
C VAL A 95 7.48 -23.41 10.18
N PRO A 96 8.12 -23.25 9.00
CA PRO A 96 7.89 -22.09 8.13
C PRO A 96 6.42 -21.86 7.76
N VAL A 97 5.66 -22.93 7.47
CA VAL A 97 4.24 -22.84 7.12
C VAL A 97 3.44 -22.25 8.28
N PHE A 98 3.70 -22.69 9.51
CA PHE A 98 3.07 -22.13 10.70
C PHE A 98 3.42 -20.65 10.92
N VAL A 99 4.69 -20.28 10.74
CA VAL A 99 5.13 -18.88 10.87
C VAL A 99 4.38 -18.00 9.87
N VAL A 100 4.27 -18.43 8.62
CA VAL A 100 3.54 -17.69 7.58
C VAL A 100 2.05 -17.62 7.87
N LEU A 101 1.44 -18.69 8.39
CA LEU A 101 0.03 -18.72 8.76
C LEU A 101 -0.28 -17.77 9.93
N VAL A 102 0.60 -17.72 10.94
CA VAL A 102 0.50 -16.78 12.06
C VAL A 102 0.67 -15.34 11.56
N GLN A 103 1.66 -15.09 10.70
CA GLN A 103 1.84 -13.78 10.08
C GLN A 103 0.59 -13.35 9.30
N TYR A 104 0.08 -14.21 8.41
CA TYR A 104 -1.14 -13.93 7.65
C TYR A 104 -2.34 -13.64 8.57
N THR A 105 -2.56 -14.46 9.59
CA THR A 105 -3.67 -14.31 10.53
C THR A 105 -3.57 -12.99 11.29
N THR A 106 -2.39 -12.68 11.84
CA THR A 106 -2.16 -11.44 12.58
C THR A 106 -2.30 -10.21 11.69
N SER A 107 -1.73 -10.21 10.48
CA SER A 107 -1.91 -9.14 9.50
C SER A 107 -3.36 -8.92 9.12
N THR A 108 -4.09 -10.01 8.85
CA THR A 108 -5.50 -9.96 8.44
C THR A 108 -6.38 -9.41 9.56
N ILE A 109 -6.22 -9.90 10.80
CA ILE A 109 -6.94 -9.39 11.97
C ILE A 109 -6.61 -7.92 12.19
N THR A 110 -5.33 -7.56 12.16
CA THR A 110 -4.87 -6.20 12.41
C THR A 110 -5.46 -5.24 11.38
N ALA A 111 -5.32 -5.54 10.09
CA ALA A 111 -5.82 -4.70 9.00
C ALA A 111 -7.35 -4.57 9.00
N SER A 112 -8.07 -5.68 9.15
CA SER A 112 -9.53 -5.74 9.02
C SER A 112 -10.29 -5.25 10.26
N PHE A 113 -9.71 -5.39 11.46
CA PHE A 113 -10.41 -5.13 12.71
C PHE A 113 -9.81 -4.01 13.57
N LEU A 114 -8.49 -3.97 13.70
CA LEU A 114 -7.83 -3.15 14.74
C LEU A 114 -7.39 -1.78 14.21
N VAL A 115 -6.68 -1.73 13.08
CA VAL A 115 -6.00 -0.51 12.61
C VAL A 115 -6.68 0.14 11.40
N ASN A 116 -7.92 -0.23 11.10
CA ASN A 116 -8.66 0.27 9.94
C ASN A 116 -8.78 1.81 9.95
N SER A 117 -9.12 2.39 11.10
CA SER A 117 -9.21 3.85 11.28
C SER A 117 -7.86 4.55 11.09
N ALA A 118 -6.77 3.94 11.57
CA ALA A 118 -5.42 4.46 11.38
C ALA A 118 -5.00 4.43 9.91
N ASN A 119 -5.28 3.33 9.20
CA ASN A 119 -5.05 3.22 7.76
C ASN A 119 -5.79 4.33 6.99
N ILE A 120 -7.08 4.53 7.29
CA ILE A 120 -7.87 5.63 6.69
C ILE A 120 -7.22 6.98 6.98
N GLY A 121 -6.78 7.20 8.23
CA GLY A 121 -6.10 8.43 8.65
C GLY A 121 -4.82 8.70 7.86
N ILE A 122 -4.01 7.68 7.59
CA ILE A 122 -2.78 7.78 6.79
C ILE A 122 -3.10 8.23 5.36
N PHE A 123 -4.01 7.53 4.68
CA PHE A 123 -4.36 7.87 3.29
C PHE A 123 -5.03 9.24 3.16
N ASN A 124 -5.87 9.63 4.13
CA ASN A 124 -6.43 10.98 4.19
C ASN A 124 -5.32 12.04 4.37
N LYS A 125 -4.31 11.79 5.22
CA LYS A 125 -3.17 12.71 5.38
C LYS A 125 -2.35 12.82 4.10
N LEU A 126 -2.07 11.71 3.41
CA LEU A 126 -1.38 11.72 2.12
C LEU A 126 -2.16 12.56 1.09
N ALA A 127 -3.47 12.35 0.99
CA ALA A 127 -4.31 13.13 0.08
C ALA A 127 -4.35 14.63 0.42
N LYS A 128 -4.32 15.00 1.70
CA LYS A 128 -4.21 16.41 2.13
C LYS A 128 -2.88 17.03 1.71
N ILE A 129 -1.77 16.32 1.90
CA ILE A 129 -0.45 16.77 1.45
C ILE A 129 -0.48 17.00 -0.07
N ASP A 130 -0.99 16.03 -0.83
CA ASP A 130 -1.03 16.14 -2.29
C ASP A 130 -1.99 17.24 -2.78
N ALA A 131 -3.07 17.53 -2.02
CA ALA A 131 -3.98 18.63 -2.31
C ALA A 131 -3.32 20.00 -2.07
N VAL A 132 -2.52 20.14 -1.00
CA VAL A 132 -1.80 21.40 -0.69
C VAL A 132 -0.65 21.65 -1.65
N LEU A 133 0.02 20.59 -2.11
CA LEU A 133 1.17 20.74 -3.00
C LEU A 133 0.78 21.18 -4.42
N GLU A 134 -0.51 21.05 -4.83
CA GLU A 134 -1.11 21.47 -6.12
C GLU A 134 -0.30 21.20 -7.40
N ALA A 135 0.75 20.38 -7.34
CA ALA A 135 1.71 20.31 -8.42
C ALA A 135 1.12 19.51 -9.60
N GLU A 136 1.13 20.10 -10.80
CA GLU A 136 0.76 19.42 -12.05
C GLU A 136 1.55 18.11 -12.26
N SER A 137 2.77 18.03 -11.70
CA SER A 137 3.62 16.83 -11.69
C SER A 137 3.02 15.60 -10.97
N ILE A 138 1.97 15.82 -10.16
CA ILE A 138 1.35 14.78 -9.35
C ILE A 138 0.48 13.83 -10.19
N SER A 139 -0.16 14.30 -11.28
CA SER A 139 -1.01 13.40 -12.11
C SER A 139 -0.20 12.33 -12.84
N ASP A 140 0.96 12.70 -13.39
CA ASP A 140 1.85 11.76 -14.07
C ASP A 140 2.54 10.84 -13.09
N TYR A 141 2.84 11.33 -11.88
CA TYR A 141 3.29 10.49 -10.79
C TYR A 141 2.31 9.35 -10.48
N TYR A 142 1.01 9.60 -10.39
CA TYR A 142 0.05 8.54 -10.07
C TYR A 142 -0.07 7.47 -11.16
N LYS A 143 -0.03 7.88 -12.43
CA LYS A 143 -0.01 6.94 -13.56
C LYS A 143 1.25 6.07 -13.50
N ARG A 144 2.43 6.69 -13.35
CA ARG A 144 3.70 5.97 -13.22
C ARG A 144 3.72 5.05 -12.00
N SER A 145 3.30 5.55 -10.84
CA SER A 145 3.20 4.80 -9.59
C SER A 145 2.28 3.58 -9.74
N ARG A 146 1.17 3.71 -10.47
CA ARG A 146 0.28 2.58 -10.78
C ARG A 146 0.97 1.57 -11.70
N MET A 147 1.67 2.02 -12.73
CA MET A 147 2.43 1.14 -13.63
C MET A 147 3.53 0.38 -12.89
N GLU A 148 4.27 1.04 -12.00
CA GLU A 148 5.25 0.39 -11.13
C GLU A 148 4.59 -0.67 -10.24
N THR A 149 3.39 -0.39 -9.71
CA THR A 149 2.61 -1.37 -8.93
C THR A 149 2.24 -2.58 -9.79
N TYR A 150 1.79 -2.38 -11.02
CA TYR A 150 1.55 -3.47 -11.96
C TYR A 150 2.82 -4.26 -12.26
N GLY A 151 3.95 -3.59 -12.44
CA GLY A 151 5.25 -4.23 -12.65
C GLY A 151 5.64 -5.14 -11.48
N PHE A 152 5.55 -4.64 -10.24
CA PHE A 152 5.85 -5.46 -9.05
C PHE A 152 4.90 -6.64 -8.91
N LEU A 153 3.60 -6.44 -9.14
CA LEU A 153 2.62 -7.52 -9.08
C LEU A 153 2.85 -8.56 -10.18
N PHE A 154 3.20 -8.12 -11.39
CA PHE A 154 3.53 -9.01 -12.50
C PHE A 154 4.75 -9.87 -12.18
N VAL A 155 5.83 -9.27 -11.69
CA VAL A 155 7.04 -10.02 -11.26
C VAL A 155 6.71 -10.99 -10.14
N LEU A 156 5.90 -10.57 -9.16
CA LEU A 156 5.48 -11.43 -8.06
C LEU A 156 4.70 -12.65 -8.58
N VAL A 157 3.67 -12.44 -9.40
CA VAL A 157 2.87 -13.51 -10.00
C VAL A 157 3.74 -14.43 -10.85
N LEU A 158 4.60 -13.88 -11.71
CA LEU A 158 5.48 -14.66 -12.57
C LEU A 158 6.44 -15.53 -11.75
N SER A 159 7.08 -14.96 -10.72
CA SER A 159 7.96 -15.72 -9.82
C SER A 159 7.22 -16.85 -9.11
N HIS A 160 5.95 -16.64 -8.79
CA HIS A 160 5.13 -17.63 -8.12
C HIS A 160 4.70 -18.75 -9.08
N LEU A 161 4.33 -18.41 -10.32
CA LEU A 161 4.04 -19.38 -11.37
C LEU A 161 5.26 -20.27 -11.69
N ILE A 162 6.46 -19.68 -11.74
CA ILE A 162 7.69 -20.45 -11.94
C ILE A 162 7.90 -21.44 -10.78
N ASN A 163 7.70 -21.01 -9.53
CA ASN A 163 7.80 -21.90 -8.38
C ASN A 163 6.78 -23.05 -8.45
N ILE A 164 5.53 -22.77 -8.83
CA ILE A 164 4.50 -23.81 -9.03
C ILE A 164 4.97 -24.82 -10.07
N ILE A 165 5.48 -24.36 -11.22
CA ILE A 165 5.91 -25.25 -12.31
C ILE A 165 7.08 -26.13 -11.86
N ILE A 166 8.05 -25.56 -11.14
CA ILE A 166 9.18 -26.33 -10.58
C ILE A 166 8.64 -27.41 -9.66
N GLU A 167 7.78 -27.04 -8.71
CA GLU A 167 7.21 -27.97 -7.73
C GLU A 167 6.42 -29.10 -8.42
N LEU A 168 5.57 -28.78 -9.40
CA LEU A 168 4.81 -29.75 -10.19
C LEU A 168 5.67 -30.73 -10.99
N VAL A 169 6.83 -30.29 -11.49
CA VAL A 169 7.76 -31.14 -12.26
C VAL A 169 8.64 -31.99 -11.34
N THR A 170 8.95 -31.49 -10.14
CA THR A 170 9.82 -32.20 -9.19
C THR A 170 9.09 -33.12 -8.23
N ALA A 171 7.80 -32.89 -7.98
CA ALA A 171 7.03 -33.67 -7.02
C ALA A 171 6.60 -35.02 -7.61
N GLU A 172 6.86 -36.11 -6.88
CA GLU A 172 6.35 -37.44 -7.24
C GLU A 172 4.82 -37.53 -7.08
N GLU A 173 4.25 -36.82 -6.09
CA GLU A 173 2.82 -36.68 -5.87
C GLU A 173 2.47 -35.24 -5.44
N ILE A 174 1.40 -34.68 -6.02
CA ILE A 174 0.89 -33.36 -5.63
C ILE A 174 -0.02 -33.54 -4.42
N THR A 175 0.44 -33.15 -3.24
CA THR A 175 -0.36 -33.20 -2.02
C THR A 175 -1.29 -32.00 -1.91
N VAL A 176 -2.45 -32.19 -1.27
CA VAL A 176 -3.38 -31.10 -0.95
C VAL A 176 -2.70 -30.03 -0.09
N HIS A 177 -1.74 -30.43 0.74
CA HIS A 177 -0.91 -29.55 1.56
C HIS A 177 -0.15 -28.51 0.71
N ALA A 178 0.56 -28.96 -0.34
CA ALA A 178 1.32 -28.08 -1.24
C ALA A 178 0.43 -26.98 -1.87
N LEU A 179 -0.81 -27.35 -2.26
CA LEU A 179 -1.76 -26.41 -2.86
C LEU A 179 -2.23 -25.29 -1.91
N ILE A 180 -2.14 -25.49 -0.59
CA ILE A 180 -2.57 -24.51 0.43
C ILE A 180 -1.40 -23.63 0.87
N VAL A 181 -0.23 -24.24 1.04
CA VAL A 181 1.01 -23.57 1.42
C VAL A 181 1.39 -22.51 0.39
N LEU A 182 1.11 -22.80 -0.88
CA LEU A 182 1.47 -21.95 -2.00
C LEU A 182 0.79 -20.55 -1.96
N PRO A 183 -0.55 -20.44 -1.84
CA PRO A 183 -1.23 -19.16 -1.56
C PRO A 183 -0.70 -18.42 -0.32
N LEU A 184 -0.35 -19.13 0.76
CA LEU A 184 0.17 -18.50 1.98
C LEU A 184 1.51 -17.78 1.73
N TYR A 185 2.45 -18.43 1.04
CA TYR A 185 3.71 -17.79 0.66
C TYR A 185 3.52 -16.66 -0.37
N PHE A 186 2.54 -16.77 -1.27
CA PHE A 186 2.17 -15.67 -2.15
C PHE A 186 1.72 -14.44 -1.35
N ILE A 187 0.83 -14.63 -0.38
CA ILE A 187 0.31 -13.55 0.46
C ILE A 187 1.46 -12.90 1.24
N GLN A 188 2.36 -13.69 1.84
CA GLN A 188 3.52 -13.16 2.56
C GLN A 188 4.36 -12.22 1.68
N LYS A 189 4.67 -12.64 0.44
CA LYS A 189 5.42 -11.82 -0.53
C LYS A 189 4.61 -10.60 -0.98
N LEU A 190 3.29 -10.73 -1.13
CA LEU A 190 2.39 -9.62 -1.44
C LEU A 190 2.42 -8.55 -0.35
N GLU A 191 2.45 -8.93 0.93
CA GLU A 191 2.56 -7.98 2.04
C GLU A 191 3.88 -7.21 2.02
N ILE A 192 4.99 -7.87 1.67
CA ILE A 192 6.29 -7.22 1.49
C ILE A 192 6.21 -6.18 0.35
N VAL A 193 5.61 -6.56 -0.79
CA VAL A 193 5.39 -5.63 -1.90
C VAL A 193 4.51 -4.45 -1.48
N ALA A 194 3.44 -4.70 -0.70
CA ALA A 194 2.57 -3.67 -0.16
C ALA A 194 3.33 -2.69 0.72
N PHE A 195 4.14 -3.21 1.65
CA PHE A 195 4.98 -2.41 2.53
C PHE A 195 5.96 -1.53 1.73
N CYS A 196 6.72 -2.12 0.82
CA CYS A 196 7.65 -1.40 -0.06
C CYS A 196 6.93 -0.32 -0.87
N LYS A 197 5.71 -0.60 -1.34
CA LYS A 197 4.92 0.37 -2.09
C LYS A 197 4.53 1.57 -1.22
N TYR A 198 4.10 1.35 0.01
CA TYR A 198 3.76 2.43 0.94
C TYR A 198 4.97 3.28 1.30
N ILE A 199 6.13 2.66 1.54
CA ILE A 199 7.38 3.39 1.78
C ILE A 199 7.75 4.25 0.56
N SER A 200 7.66 3.71 -0.65
CA SER A 200 7.91 4.46 -1.88
C SER A 200 6.99 5.68 -2.04
N MET A 201 5.70 5.52 -1.71
CA MET A 201 4.73 6.61 -1.71
C MET A 201 5.09 7.74 -0.74
N VAL A 202 5.51 7.40 0.47
CA VAL A 202 5.94 8.39 1.48
C VAL A 202 7.24 9.06 1.05
N LYS A 203 8.24 8.28 0.62
CA LYS A 203 9.54 8.77 0.17
C LYS A 203 9.41 9.79 -0.95
N ARG A 204 8.53 9.54 -1.94
CA ARG A 204 8.32 10.48 -3.04
C ARG A 204 7.75 11.83 -2.56
N ARG A 205 6.75 11.81 -1.68
CA ARG A 205 6.16 13.04 -1.15
C ARG A 205 7.13 13.83 -0.31
N LEU A 206 7.96 13.13 0.48
CA LEU A 206 9.03 13.77 1.24
C LEU A 206 10.06 14.44 0.31
N ALA A 207 10.41 13.80 -0.81
CA ALA A 207 11.29 14.40 -1.82
C ALA A 207 10.66 15.67 -2.42
N LEU A 208 9.37 15.64 -2.78
CA LEU A 208 8.66 16.82 -3.30
C LEU A 208 8.64 17.97 -2.29
N ILE A 209 8.34 17.69 -1.02
CA ILE A 209 8.36 18.68 0.05
C ILE A 209 9.76 19.30 0.18
N ASN A 210 10.81 18.47 0.17
CA ASN A 210 12.19 18.95 0.25
C ASN A 210 12.57 19.82 -0.94
N ASP A 211 12.11 19.49 -2.15
CA ASP A 211 12.36 20.29 -3.35
C ASP A 211 11.66 21.65 -3.26
N HIS A 212 10.40 21.69 -2.80
CA HIS A 212 9.71 22.95 -2.53
C HIS A 212 10.42 23.81 -1.47
N LEU A 213 10.91 23.19 -0.38
CA LEU A 213 11.65 23.90 0.66
C LEU A 213 12.97 24.48 0.13
N LYS A 214 13.70 23.75 -0.72
CA LYS A 214 14.93 24.25 -1.35
C LYS A 214 14.66 25.48 -2.21
N VAL A 215 13.63 25.43 -3.05
CA VAL A 215 13.23 26.58 -3.89
C VAL A 215 12.86 27.78 -3.01
N PHE A 216 12.08 27.55 -1.95
CA PHE A 216 11.71 28.61 -1.01
C PHE A 216 12.95 29.28 -0.37
N VAL A 217 13.92 28.49 0.11
CA VAL A 217 15.16 29.02 0.70
C VAL A 217 15.94 29.84 -0.34
N GLN A 218 16.10 29.32 -1.56
CA GLN A 218 16.79 30.03 -2.64
C GLN A 218 16.12 31.36 -3.00
N GLU A 219 14.79 31.40 -3.07
CA GLU A 219 14.04 32.63 -3.32
C GLU A 219 14.22 33.66 -2.19
N GLN A 220 14.28 33.22 -0.93
CA GLN A 220 14.51 34.10 0.21
C GLN A 220 15.94 34.68 0.21
N GLU A 221 16.94 33.86 -0.14
CA GLU A 221 18.33 34.30 -0.29
C GLU A 221 18.48 35.31 -1.45
N GLN A 222 17.84 35.06 -2.59
CA GLN A 222 17.82 36.00 -3.71
C GLN A 222 17.14 37.33 -3.38
N LYS A 223 16.04 37.31 -2.62
CA LYS A 223 15.35 38.53 -2.16
C LYS A 223 16.22 39.35 -1.20
N LYS A 224 16.98 38.71 -0.30
CA LYS A 224 17.96 39.37 0.56
C LYS A 224 19.12 39.99 -0.24
N ASN A 225 19.59 39.32 -1.28
CA ASN A 225 20.70 39.84 -2.10
C ASN A 225 20.26 40.99 -3.04
N LYS A 226 18.98 41.07 -3.44
CA LYS A 226 18.45 42.14 -4.29
C LYS A 226 18.19 43.48 -3.57
N THR A 227 18.13 43.51 -2.24
CA THR A 227 17.73 44.72 -1.47
C THR A 227 18.89 45.64 -1.08
N ILE A 228 20.13 45.39 -1.51
CA ILE A 228 21.32 46.11 -1.02
C ILE A 228 21.86 47.21 -1.97
N PHE A 229 21.38 47.34 -3.21
CA PHE A 229 21.88 48.38 -4.14
C PHE A 229 20.80 49.31 -4.67
N SER A 230 20.35 50.26 -3.85
CA SER A 230 19.80 51.53 -4.33
C SER A 230 20.00 52.67 -3.32
N VAL A 231 21.24 53.14 -3.18
CA VAL A 231 21.49 54.50 -2.68
C VAL A 231 21.90 55.34 -3.88
N SER A 232 20.91 56.01 -4.46
CA SER A 232 21.12 57.12 -5.38
C SER A 232 21.94 58.20 -4.67
N LYS A 233 23.18 58.41 -5.09
CA LYS A 233 23.90 59.65 -4.78
C LYS A 233 23.35 60.74 -5.72
N SER A 234 22.33 61.45 -5.26
CA SER A 234 22.01 62.77 -5.82
C SER A 234 23.18 63.70 -5.53
N LYS A 235 23.84 64.19 -6.59
CA LYS A 235 24.79 65.31 -6.51
C LYS A 235 24.07 66.53 -5.92
N PRO A 236 24.67 67.26 -4.97
CA PRO A 236 24.25 68.64 -4.73
C PRO A 236 24.88 69.51 -5.83
N ASP A 237 24.03 70.25 -6.53
CA ASP A 237 24.43 71.33 -7.42
C ASP A 237 25.10 72.44 -6.61
N SER A 238 26.30 72.83 -7.05
CA SER A 238 26.96 74.08 -6.68
C SER A 238 27.81 74.55 -7.84
#